data_AF-A0A8R7URH5-F1
#
_entry.id   AF-A0A8R7URH5-F1
#
_cell.length_a   1.000
_cell.length_b   1.000
_cell.length_c   1.000
_cell.angle_alpha   90.00
_cell.angle_beta   90.00
_cell.angle_gamma   90.00
#
_symmetry.space_group_name_H-M   'P 1'
#
loop_
_entity.id
_entity.type
_entity.pdbx_description
1 polymer ?
#
loop_
_entity_poly.entity_id
_entity_poly.type
_entity_poly.pdbx_seq_one_letter_code
_entity_poly.pdbx_strand_id
1 'polypeptide(L)'
;MAGLSLRCGDCGVQLRSVEEAQAHAEATSHTNFAESTEAVLNLVCADCGKPCRSQTEVDLHKKRTGHAEFTDKTMEAAKPIDLEAPPKPASEAMDVDASGSAEPQELVSPEVNKEMLGELESMGFSTARATRALHFSGNSTIEGAINWLSEHQEDPDIDEMPMVPANTVANKPSLTEEEKKIKAQELRERARKKKEEEEKRMEREREKERIRIGKELLEAKKMEELNERKRIIELRRLEKEEEKRAREKIRQKLEEDKVSYSSISISGIFICC
;
A
#
# COMPACT_ATOMS: atom_id res chain seq x y z
N MET A 1 -1.23 35.28 6.07
CA MET A 1 -0.93 34.61 4.79
C MET A 1 -1.94 33.50 4.66
N ALA A 2 -2.61 33.35 3.52
CA ALA A 2 -3.56 32.25 3.34
C ALA A 2 -2.79 30.91 3.32
N GLY A 3 -3.29 29.91 4.04
CA GLY A 3 -2.74 28.55 3.98
C GLY A 3 -2.90 27.98 2.56
N LEU A 4 -1.82 27.41 2.02
CA LEU A 4 -1.83 26.76 0.70
C LEU A 4 -2.16 25.27 0.80
N SER A 5 -2.09 24.70 2.01
CA SER A 5 -2.40 23.29 2.28
C SER A 5 -2.67 23.04 3.76
N LEU A 6 -3.25 21.89 4.07
CA LEU A 6 -3.45 21.39 5.44
C LEU A 6 -2.45 20.26 5.71
N ARG A 7 -1.77 20.29 6.85
CA ARG A 7 -0.86 19.23 7.29
C ARG A 7 -1.49 18.47 8.45
N CYS A 8 -1.56 17.15 8.36
CA CYS A 8 -1.90 16.34 9.51
C CYS A 8 -0.72 16.30 10.49
N GLY A 9 -0.95 16.66 11.76
CA GLY A 9 0.04 16.64 12.83
C GLY A 9 0.44 15.23 13.28
N ASP A 10 -0.43 14.24 13.08
CA ASP A 10 -0.21 12.87 13.52
C ASP A 10 0.64 12.06 12.54
N CYS A 11 0.41 12.24 11.22
CA CYS A 11 1.13 11.50 10.17
C CYS A 11 1.99 12.36 9.25
N GLY A 12 1.92 13.69 9.38
CA GLY A 12 2.71 14.62 8.58
C GLY A 12 2.28 14.74 7.11
N VAL A 13 1.18 14.10 6.70
CA VAL A 13 0.67 14.15 5.32
C VAL A 13 0.13 15.54 4.99
N GLN A 14 0.54 16.05 3.83
CA GLN A 14 0.08 17.33 3.28
C GLN A 14 -1.15 17.11 2.40
N LEU A 15 -2.20 17.89 2.61
CA LEU A 15 -3.55 17.78 2.05
C LEU A 15 -3.87 19.07 1.28
N ARG A 16 -4.42 18.96 0.06
CA ARG A 16 -4.63 20.09 -0.87
C ARG A 16 -5.91 20.86 -0.57
N SER A 17 -6.89 20.23 0.07
CA SER A 17 -8.20 20.81 0.38
C SER A 17 -8.75 20.32 1.71
N VAL A 18 -9.80 20.99 2.19
CA VAL A 18 -10.56 20.61 3.39
C VAL A 18 -11.25 19.25 3.21
N GLU A 19 -11.76 18.96 2.01
CA GLU A 19 -12.38 17.67 1.68
C GLU A 19 -11.37 16.52 1.77
N GLU A 20 -10.13 16.74 1.31
CA GLU A 20 -9.07 15.73 1.42
C GLU A 20 -8.67 15.52 2.89
N ALA A 21 -8.70 16.56 3.71
CA ALA A 21 -8.48 16.46 5.14
C ALA A 21 -9.59 15.71 5.86
N GLN A 22 -10.85 15.92 5.48
CA GLN A 22 -11.98 15.18 6.02
C GLN A 22 -11.91 13.69 5.63
N ALA A 23 -11.67 13.38 4.36
CA ALA A 23 -11.50 12.00 3.90
C ALA A 23 -10.31 11.32 4.59
N HIS A 24 -9.22 12.05 4.83
CA HIS A 24 -8.09 11.56 5.62
C HIS A 24 -8.50 11.30 7.07
N ALA A 25 -9.23 12.22 7.71
CA ALA A 25 -9.72 12.04 9.08
C ALA A 25 -10.62 10.81 9.20
N GLU A 26 -11.50 10.57 8.24
CA GLU A 26 -12.38 9.40 8.20
C GLU A 26 -11.59 8.10 7.97
N ALA A 27 -10.62 8.12 7.04
CA ALA A 27 -9.83 6.93 6.68
C ALA A 27 -8.79 6.55 7.75
N THR A 28 -8.16 7.52 8.41
CA THR A 28 -7.05 7.30 9.33
C THR A 28 -7.37 7.65 10.78
N SER A 29 -8.57 8.17 11.05
CA SER A 29 -8.99 8.62 12.40
C SER A 29 -8.09 9.71 12.99
N HIS A 30 -7.38 10.46 12.13
CA HIS A 30 -6.54 11.59 12.55
C HIS A 30 -7.37 12.87 12.63
N THR A 31 -7.20 13.64 13.70
CA THR A 31 -8.01 14.85 13.96
C THR A 31 -7.17 16.12 14.07
N ASN A 32 -5.84 16.00 14.12
CA ASN A 32 -4.94 17.11 14.29
C ASN A 32 -4.51 17.68 12.92
N PHE A 33 -5.19 18.71 12.43
CA PHE A 33 -4.82 19.40 11.18
C PHE A 33 -4.31 20.81 11.46
N ALA A 34 -3.15 21.15 10.89
CA ALA A 34 -2.53 22.46 10.97
C ALA A 34 -2.39 23.08 9.57
N GLU A 35 -2.68 24.37 9.45
CA GLU A 35 -2.47 25.09 8.19
C GLU A 35 -0.97 25.23 7.89
N SER A 36 -0.59 24.99 6.64
CA SER A 36 0.77 25.17 6.15
C SER A 36 0.80 26.10 4.95
N THR A 37 1.89 26.86 4.84
CA THR A 37 2.20 27.71 3.70
C THR A 37 2.89 26.95 2.57
N GLU A 38 3.15 25.65 2.74
CA GLU A 38 3.81 24.82 1.73
C GLU A 38 2.79 24.27 0.72
N ALA A 39 3.01 24.47 -0.58
CA ALA A 39 2.15 23.88 -1.60
C ALA A 39 2.39 22.37 -1.71
N VAL A 40 1.33 21.58 -1.87
CA VAL A 40 1.47 20.14 -2.10
C VAL A 40 2.01 19.89 -3.50
N LEU A 41 3.17 19.22 -3.59
CA LEU A 41 3.77 18.81 -4.85
C LEU A 41 2.77 18.08 -5.75
N ASN A 42 2.65 18.52 -7.01
CA ASN A 42 1.78 17.93 -8.02
C ASN A 42 2.54 17.70 -9.33
N LEU A 43 3.27 16.58 -9.37
CA LEU A 43 4.08 16.18 -10.52
C LEU A 43 3.24 15.29 -11.43
N VAL A 44 2.82 15.81 -12.59
CA VAL A 44 1.98 15.06 -13.53
C VAL A 44 2.86 14.41 -14.59
N CYS A 45 2.77 13.09 -14.71
CA CYS A 45 3.45 12.35 -15.78
C CYS A 45 2.95 12.82 -17.16
N ALA A 46 3.86 13.19 -18.06
CA ALA A 46 3.52 13.70 -19.40
C ALA A 46 2.89 12.61 -20.29
N ASP A 47 3.32 11.36 -20.11
CA ASP A 47 2.90 10.24 -20.97
C ASP A 47 1.51 9.70 -20.62
N CYS A 48 1.09 9.77 -19.35
CA CYS A 48 -0.17 9.16 -18.90
C CYS A 48 -1.03 10.05 -18.00
N GLY A 49 -0.62 11.29 -17.75
CA GLY A 49 -1.39 12.27 -16.99
C GLY A 49 -1.61 11.94 -15.52
N LYS A 50 -0.93 10.92 -14.96
CA LYS A 50 -1.10 10.54 -13.55
C LYS A 50 -0.41 11.56 -12.64
N PRO A 51 -1.13 12.18 -11.68
CA PRO A 51 -0.53 13.06 -10.69
C PRO A 51 0.19 12.23 -9.62
N CYS A 52 1.46 12.55 -9.40
CA CYS A 52 2.29 12.04 -8.33
C CYS A 52 2.52 13.16 -7.31
N ARG A 53 2.29 12.83 -6.04
CA ARG A 53 2.29 13.77 -4.91
C ARG A 53 3.62 13.82 -4.17
N SER A 54 4.55 12.91 -4.48
CA SER A 54 5.85 12.80 -3.85
C SER A 54 6.92 12.26 -4.81
N GLN A 55 8.19 12.50 -4.48
CA GLN A 55 9.32 11.97 -5.25
C GLN A 55 9.33 10.43 -5.26
N THR A 56 8.92 9.80 -4.15
CA THR A 56 8.81 8.34 -4.05
C THR A 56 7.74 7.78 -4.97
N GLU A 57 6.60 8.48 -5.12
CA GLU A 57 5.57 8.12 -6.09
C GLU A 57 6.05 8.25 -7.53
N VAL A 58 6.82 9.30 -7.84
CA VAL A 58 7.46 9.46 -9.15
C VAL A 58 8.39 8.30 -9.46
N ASP A 59 9.22 7.88 -8.49
CA ASP A 59 10.16 6.77 -8.67
C ASP A 59 9.44 5.41 -8.81
N LEU A 60 8.36 5.18 -8.05
CA LEU A 60 7.52 4.00 -8.22
C LEU A 60 6.78 4.00 -9.55
N HIS A 61 6.30 5.17 -9.98
CA HIS A 61 5.65 5.35 -11.28
C HIS A 61 6.62 5.04 -12.42
N LYS A 62 7.82 5.63 -12.38
CA LYS A 62 8.92 5.34 -13.31
C LYS A 62 9.22 3.86 -13.39
N LYS A 63 9.36 3.18 -12.25
CA LYS A 63 9.67 1.74 -12.18
C LYS A 63 8.53 0.86 -12.70
N ARG A 64 7.27 1.22 -12.44
CA ARG A 64 6.11 0.39 -12.80
C ARG A 64 5.64 0.60 -14.24
N THR A 65 5.76 1.82 -14.76
CA THR A 65 5.19 2.22 -16.06
C THR A 65 6.24 2.58 -17.11
N GLY A 66 7.49 2.83 -16.70
CA GLY A 66 8.57 3.24 -17.60
C GLY A 66 8.54 4.71 -18.00
N HIS A 67 7.53 5.48 -17.59
CA HIS A 67 7.42 6.91 -17.92
C HIS A 67 8.39 7.74 -17.08
N ALA A 68 9.21 8.55 -17.73
CA ALA A 68 10.28 9.31 -17.08
C ALA A 68 10.04 10.83 -17.07
N GLU A 69 9.12 11.32 -17.88
CA GLU A 69 8.86 12.74 -18.07
C GLU A 69 7.69 13.22 -17.20
N PHE A 70 7.97 14.18 -16.31
CA PHE A 70 7.01 14.73 -15.37
C PHE A 70 7.00 16.25 -15.49
N THR A 71 5.79 16.81 -15.51
CA THR A 71 5.55 18.26 -15.52
C THR A 71 5.16 18.71 -14.11
N ASP A 72 5.81 19.76 -13.62
CA ASP A 72 5.51 20.33 -12.32
C ASP A 72 4.33 21.32 -12.44
N LYS A 73 3.17 20.89 -11.95
CA LYS A 73 1.94 21.71 -11.89
C LYS A 73 1.63 22.16 -10.46
N THR A 74 2.63 22.16 -9.57
CA THR A 74 2.47 22.49 -8.14
C THR A 74 1.93 23.90 -7.93
N MET A 75 2.37 24.87 -8.75
CA MET A 75 1.92 26.28 -8.63
C MET A 75 0.50 26.51 -9.17
N GLU A 76 0.01 25.69 -10.09
CA GLU A 76 -1.33 25.82 -10.68
C GLU A 76 -2.40 25.17 -9.79
N ALA A 77 -2.02 24.14 -9.04
CA ALA A 77 -2.89 23.47 -8.06
C ALA A 77 -2.96 24.19 -6.70
N ALA A 78 -2.07 25.17 -6.45
CA ALA A 78 -2.03 25.97 -5.23
C ALA A 78 -3.09 27.09 -5.28
N LYS A 79 -4.37 26.72 -5.24
CA LYS A 79 -5.45 27.68 -4.98
C LYS A 79 -5.57 27.90 -3.47
N PRO A 80 -5.70 29.15 -2.98
CA PRO A 80 -5.93 29.41 -1.56
C PRO A 80 -7.17 28.67 -1.06
N ILE A 81 -7.07 28.03 0.09
CA ILE A 81 -8.18 27.32 0.72
C ILE A 81 -9.14 28.38 1.26
N ASP A 82 -10.35 28.45 0.71
CA ASP A 82 -11.44 29.31 1.19
C ASP A 82 -12.32 28.49 2.15
N LEU A 83 -12.57 29.02 3.35
CA LEU A 83 -13.15 28.30 4.50
C LEU A 83 -14.67 28.52 4.68
N GLU A 84 -15.38 29.12 3.73
CA GLU A 84 -16.84 29.31 3.85
C GLU A 84 -17.65 28.55 2.79
N ALA A 85 -18.08 27.33 3.13
CA ALA A 85 -19.30 26.72 2.59
C ALA A 85 -19.85 25.64 3.56
N PRO A 86 -21.18 25.59 3.81
CA PRO A 86 -21.81 24.76 4.85
C PRO A 86 -21.90 23.26 4.50
N PRO A 87 -21.97 22.36 5.50
CA PRO A 87 -21.88 20.90 5.30
C PRO A 87 -23.15 20.30 4.70
N LYS A 88 -22.98 19.41 3.72
CA LYS A 88 -24.01 18.46 3.28
C LYS A 88 -23.96 17.20 4.16
N PRO A 89 -25.10 16.63 4.58
CA PRO A 89 -25.11 15.37 5.32
C PRO A 89 -25.04 14.20 4.33
N ALA A 90 -24.09 13.30 4.50
CA ALA A 90 -24.07 12.00 3.84
C ALA A 90 -23.77 10.91 4.88
N SER A 91 -24.71 9.99 4.93
CA SER A 91 -24.88 8.91 5.87
C SER A 91 -24.00 7.70 5.56
N GLU A 92 -23.50 7.15 6.66
CA GLU A 92 -23.05 5.80 7.04
C GLU A 92 -23.04 4.63 6.02
N ALA A 93 -22.00 3.84 6.24
CA ALA A 93 -21.53 2.64 5.57
C ALA A 93 -22.46 1.43 5.67
N MET A 94 -22.31 0.49 4.73
CA MET A 94 -22.79 -0.89 4.85
C MET A 94 -21.69 -1.89 4.49
N ASP A 95 -21.46 -2.80 5.43
CA ASP A 95 -20.53 -3.93 5.40
C ASP A 95 -20.77 -4.90 4.24
N VAL A 96 -19.66 -5.47 3.77
CA VAL A 96 -19.59 -6.51 2.76
C VAL A 96 -19.50 -7.85 3.48
N ASP A 97 -20.43 -8.78 3.27
CA ASP A 97 -20.16 -10.20 3.57
C ASP A 97 -20.62 -11.17 2.48
N ALA A 98 -19.80 -12.19 2.32
CA ALA A 98 -19.63 -13.06 1.18
C ALA A 98 -20.62 -14.24 1.09
N SER A 99 -21.16 -14.43 -0.13
CA SER A 99 -21.20 -15.70 -0.89
C SER A 99 -21.80 -16.98 -0.28
N GLY A 100 -22.97 -17.37 -0.81
CA GLY A 100 -23.10 -18.61 -1.59
C GLY A 100 -23.77 -19.84 -0.96
N SER A 101 -24.93 -20.24 -1.48
CA SER A 101 -25.17 -21.56 -2.13
C SER A 101 -26.64 -21.76 -2.50
N ALA A 102 -26.83 -22.37 -3.66
CA ALA A 102 -28.08 -22.60 -4.37
C ALA A 102 -28.85 -23.84 -3.91
N GLU A 103 -30.18 -23.79 -4.07
CA GLU A 103 -31.13 -24.81 -4.59
C GLU A 103 -32.57 -24.57 -4.06
N PRO A 104 -33.63 -25.02 -4.77
CA PRO A 104 -34.68 -24.16 -5.31
C PRO A 104 -35.85 -23.96 -4.36
N GLN A 105 -36.28 -22.71 -4.18
CA GLN A 105 -37.50 -22.40 -3.44
C GLN A 105 -38.41 -21.48 -4.24
N GLU A 106 -39.67 -21.91 -4.27
CA GLU A 106 -40.81 -21.41 -5.02
C GLU A 106 -40.96 -19.88 -4.91
N LEU A 107 -41.06 -19.27 -6.09
CA LEU A 107 -40.90 -17.84 -6.31
C LEU A 107 -42.26 -17.14 -6.20
N VAL A 108 -42.48 -16.34 -5.17
CA VAL A 108 -43.72 -15.57 -4.97
C VAL A 108 -43.41 -14.08 -4.90
N SER A 109 -44.29 -13.27 -5.49
CA SER A 109 -44.14 -11.81 -5.55
C SER A 109 -44.18 -11.18 -4.14
N PRO A 110 -43.32 -10.17 -3.84
CA PRO A 110 -43.32 -9.48 -2.57
C PRO A 110 -44.65 -8.78 -2.27
N GLU A 111 -45.07 -8.79 -1.01
CA GLU A 111 -46.26 -8.06 -0.56
C GLU A 111 -45.91 -6.58 -0.36
N VAL A 112 -46.36 -5.74 -1.29
CA VAL A 112 -46.18 -4.29 -1.29
C VAL A 112 -47.53 -3.58 -1.10
N ASN A 113 -47.51 -2.37 -0.52
CA ASN A 113 -48.71 -1.59 -0.26
C ASN A 113 -49.43 -1.25 -1.58
N LYS A 114 -50.67 -1.74 -1.74
CA LYS A 114 -51.47 -1.61 -2.98
C LYS A 114 -51.78 -0.17 -3.37
N GLU A 115 -51.90 0.73 -2.38
CA GLU A 115 -52.14 2.16 -2.62
C GLU A 115 -50.91 2.82 -3.25
N MET A 116 -49.72 2.60 -2.67
CA MET A 116 -48.46 3.15 -3.18
C MET A 116 -48.09 2.54 -4.54
N LEU A 117 -48.40 1.27 -4.75
CA LEU A 117 -48.23 0.61 -6.04
C LEU A 117 -49.15 1.22 -7.11
N GLY A 118 -50.42 1.51 -6.77
CA GLY A 118 -51.36 2.17 -7.69
C GLY A 118 -50.94 3.60 -8.05
N GLU A 119 -50.35 4.34 -7.11
CA GLU A 119 -49.80 5.68 -7.39
C GLU A 119 -48.60 5.60 -8.33
N LEU A 120 -47.67 4.67 -8.11
CA LEU A 120 -46.52 4.45 -9.01
C LEU A 120 -46.95 3.96 -10.41
N GLU A 121 -47.99 3.14 -10.49
CA GLU A 121 -48.60 2.74 -11.76
C GLU A 121 -49.27 3.92 -12.47
N SER A 122 -49.93 4.81 -11.73
CA SER A 122 -50.52 6.03 -12.30
C SER A 122 -49.47 7.01 -12.85
N MET A 123 -48.26 6.99 -12.29
CA MET A 123 -47.10 7.75 -12.77
C MET A 123 -46.41 7.11 -13.98
N GLY A 124 -46.84 5.89 -14.38
CA GLY A 124 -46.35 5.20 -15.57
C GLY A 124 -45.22 4.21 -15.32
N PHE A 125 -44.92 3.86 -14.06
CA PHE A 125 -43.96 2.80 -13.75
C PHE A 125 -44.62 1.41 -13.89
N SER A 126 -43.90 0.43 -14.42
CA SER A 126 -44.40 -0.96 -14.53
C SER A 126 -44.58 -1.57 -13.13
N THR A 127 -45.57 -2.45 -12.97
CA THR A 127 -45.86 -3.13 -11.69
C THR A 127 -44.63 -3.85 -11.13
N ALA A 128 -43.78 -4.42 -11.99
CA ALA A 128 -42.53 -5.08 -11.60
C ALA A 128 -41.52 -4.09 -10.99
N ARG A 129 -41.30 -2.94 -11.65
CA ARG A 129 -40.43 -1.85 -11.17
C ARG A 129 -40.95 -1.27 -9.85
N ALA A 130 -42.24 -0.97 -9.79
CA ALA A 130 -42.89 -0.41 -8.60
C ALA A 130 -42.78 -1.37 -7.40
N THR A 131 -43.02 -2.68 -7.62
CA THR A 131 -42.90 -3.70 -6.57
C THR A 131 -41.47 -3.84 -6.06
N ARG A 132 -40.48 -3.81 -6.98
CA ARG A 132 -39.06 -3.88 -6.65
C ARG A 132 -38.62 -2.67 -5.83
N ALA A 133 -38.99 -1.49 -6.29
CA ALA A 133 -38.68 -0.24 -5.62
C ALA A 133 -39.31 -0.15 -4.23
N LEU A 134 -40.57 -0.54 -4.09
CA LEU A 134 -41.25 -0.58 -2.80
C LEU A 134 -40.59 -1.60 -1.85
N HIS A 135 -40.19 -2.76 -2.37
CA HIS A 135 -39.49 -3.77 -1.59
C HIS A 135 -38.11 -3.28 -1.07
N PHE A 136 -37.28 -2.67 -1.92
CA PHE A 136 -35.94 -2.20 -1.53
C PHE A 136 -35.96 -0.87 -0.77
N SER A 137 -36.94 0.00 -1.01
CA SER A 137 -37.18 1.21 -0.19
C SER A 137 -37.83 0.91 1.17
N GLY A 138 -38.13 -0.36 1.46
CA GLY A 138 -38.70 -0.82 2.73
C GLY A 138 -40.16 -0.43 2.94
N ASN A 139 -40.94 -0.24 1.88
CA ASN A 139 -42.37 0.17 1.91
C ASN A 139 -42.65 1.43 2.74
N SER A 140 -41.68 2.36 2.85
CA SER A 140 -41.73 3.47 3.80
C SER A 140 -42.42 4.74 3.25
N THR A 141 -42.04 5.18 2.04
CA THR A 141 -42.59 6.38 1.38
C THR A 141 -42.57 6.22 -0.14
N ILE A 142 -43.47 6.91 -0.85
CA ILE A 142 -43.55 6.86 -2.33
C ILE A 142 -42.32 7.53 -2.95
N GLU A 143 -41.88 8.65 -2.36
CA GLU A 143 -40.67 9.36 -2.79
C GLU A 143 -39.41 8.51 -2.63
N GLY A 144 -39.31 7.70 -1.56
CA GLY A 144 -38.21 6.74 -1.38
C GLY A 144 -38.17 5.65 -2.45
N ALA A 145 -39.33 5.18 -2.89
CA ALA A 145 -39.44 4.25 -4.01
C ALA A 145 -39.07 4.92 -5.35
N ILE A 146 -39.49 6.17 -5.58
CA ILE A 146 -39.12 6.95 -6.77
C ILE A 146 -37.61 7.22 -6.80
N ASN A 147 -37.00 7.55 -5.66
CA ASN A 147 -35.57 7.76 -5.55
C ASN A 147 -34.80 6.48 -5.90
N TRP A 148 -35.24 5.34 -5.38
CA TRP A 148 -34.66 4.04 -5.73
C TRP A 148 -34.82 3.72 -7.23
N LEU A 149 -36.00 3.99 -7.82
CA LEU A 149 -36.23 3.82 -9.26
C LEU A 149 -35.33 4.71 -10.11
N SER A 150 -35.11 5.95 -9.68
CA SER A 150 -34.24 6.91 -10.38
C SER A 150 -32.77 6.48 -10.36
N GLU A 151 -32.33 5.87 -9.26
CA GLU A 151 -30.95 5.39 -9.11
C GLU A 151 -30.68 4.10 -9.90
N HIS A 152 -31.72 3.29 -10.13
CA HIS A 152 -31.61 1.96 -10.76
C HIS A 152 -32.25 1.92 -12.16
N GLN A 153 -32.59 3.07 -12.76
CA GLN A 153 -33.31 3.16 -14.04
C GLN A 153 -32.57 2.58 -15.25
N GLU A 154 -31.24 2.43 -15.17
CA GLU A 154 -30.37 1.92 -16.23
C GLU A 154 -30.04 0.43 -16.07
N ASP A 155 -30.52 -0.20 -14.99
CA ASP A 155 -30.25 -1.59 -14.72
C ASP A 155 -31.07 -2.50 -15.66
N PRO A 156 -30.42 -3.38 -16.44
CA PRO A 156 -31.09 -4.23 -17.43
C PRO A 156 -32.05 -5.25 -16.80
N ASP A 157 -31.94 -5.48 -15.50
CA ASP A 157 -32.79 -6.37 -14.71
C ASP A 157 -33.92 -5.64 -13.96
N ILE A 158 -34.06 -4.31 -14.09
CA ILE A 158 -35.08 -3.53 -13.37
C ILE A 158 -36.52 -3.94 -13.72
N ASP A 159 -36.73 -4.46 -14.93
CA ASP A 159 -38.01 -5.00 -15.41
C ASP A 159 -38.22 -6.48 -15.05
N GLU A 160 -37.20 -7.15 -14.50
CA GLU A 160 -37.37 -8.51 -14.02
C GLU A 160 -38.12 -8.48 -12.68
N MET A 161 -39.20 -9.26 -12.59
CA MET A 161 -39.98 -9.33 -11.36
C MET A 161 -39.11 -9.88 -10.22
N PRO A 162 -38.89 -9.13 -9.14
CA PRO A 162 -38.07 -9.60 -8.03
C PRO A 162 -38.79 -10.76 -7.36
N MET A 163 -38.18 -11.94 -7.40
CA MET A 163 -38.71 -13.12 -6.76
C MET A 163 -38.01 -13.31 -5.42
N VAL A 164 -38.79 -13.23 -4.34
CA VAL A 164 -38.30 -13.47 -2.98
C VAL A 164 -38.86 -14.80 -2.48
N PRO A 165 -38.10 -15.58 -1.69
CA PRO A 165 -38.62 -16.81 -1.10
C PRO A 165 -39.80 -16.51 -0.18
N ALA A 166 -40.97 -17.07 -0.48
CA ALA A 166 -42.13 -17.04 0.41
C ALA A 166 -41.86 -17.95 1.63
N ASN A 167 -41.25 -17.42 2.70
CA ASN A 167 -41.52 -17.83 4.07
C ASN A 167 -40.69 -17.03 5.10
N THR A 168 -41.21 -15.87 5.52
CA THR A 168 -40.98 -15.36 6.90
C THR A 168 -42.24 -14.76 7.50
N VAL A 169 -43.40 -15.39 7.27
CA VAL A 169 -44.57 -15.17 8.13
C VAL A 169 -45.07 -16.55 8.57
N ALA A 170 -44.89 -16.81 9.86
CA ALA A 170 -45.24 -18.02 10.62
C ALA A 170 -44.27 -19.24 10.51
N ASN A 171 -43.67 -19.58 11.67
CA ASN A 171 -42.89 -20.79 11.98
C ASN A 171 -41.48 -20.94 11.36
N LYS A 172 -40.55 -20.11 11.81
CA LYS A 172 -39.22 -20.64 12.18
C LYS A 172 -39.41 -21.39 13.50
N PRO A 173 -39.05 -22.68 13.65
CA PRO A 173 -38.77 -23.19 14.98
C PRO A 173 -37.68 -22.28 15.55
N SER A 174 -38.07 -21.42 16.48
CA SER A 174 -37.14 -20.56 17.19
C SER A 174 -36.15 -21.48 17.86
N LEU A 175 -34.94 -21.56 17.30
CA LEU A 175 -33.79 -22.16 17.99
C LEU A 175 -33.86 -21.65 19.42
N THR A 176 -33.87 -22.58 20.38
CA THR A 176 -34.08 -22.21 21.78
C THR A 176 -33.06 -21.14 22.17
N GLU A 177 -33.46 -20.18 23.01
CA GLU A 177 -32.57 -19.08 23.44
C GLU A 177 -31.24 -19.61 24.00
N GLU A 178 -31.25 -20.83 24.54
CA GLU A 178 -30.04 -21.53 24.99
C GLU A 178 -29.13 -21.99 23.85
N GLU A 179 -29.65 -22.58 22.77
CA GLU A 179 -28.84 -23.00 21.62
C GLU A 179 -28.20 -21.80 20.90
N LYS A 180 -28.90 -20.67 20.84
CA LYS A 180 -28.36 -19.42 20.26
C LYS A 180 -27.23 -18.86 21.12
N LYS A 181 -27.38 -18.89 22.45
CA LYS A 181 -26.34 -18.44 23.40
C LYS A 181 -25.12 -19.35 23.36
N ILE A 182 -25.30 -20.67 23.31
CA ILE A 182 -24.21 -21.64 23.19
C ILE A 182 -23.43 -21.41 21.89
N LYS A 183 -24.13 -21.26 20.76
CA LYS A 183 -23.48 -21.00 19.47
C LYS A 183 -22.76 -19.64 19.41
N ALA A 184 -23.33 -18.61 20.02
CA ALA A 184 -22.68 -17.31 20.16
C ALA A 184 -21.44 -17.37 21.05
N GLN A 185 -21.48 -18.17 22.13
CA GLN A 185 -20.37 -18.37 23.05
C GLN A 185 -19.25 -19.20 22.38
N GLU A 186 -19.59 -20.24 21.63
CA GLU A 186 -18.65 -21.05 20.84
C GLU A 186 -17.93 -20.20 19.77
N LEU A 187 -18.66 -19.35 19.05
CA LEU A 187 -18.08 -18.42 18.08
C LEU A 187 -17.09 -17.44 18.73
N ARG A 188 -17.41 -16.93 19.93
CA ARG A 188 -16.52 -16.06 20.70
C ARG A 188 -15.27 -16.80 21.20
N GLU A 189 -15.41 -18.02 21.68
CA GLU A 189 -14.26 -18.83 22.12
C GLU A 189 -13.36 -19.24 20.97
N ARG A 190 -13.94 -19.56 19.81
CA ARG A 190 -13.19 -19.83 18.58
C ARG A 190 -12.42 -18.59 18.10
N ALA A 191 -13.01 -17.41 18.19
CA ALA A 191 -12.33 -16.15 17.91
C ALA A 191 -11.17 -15.88 18.89
N ARG A 192 -11.39 -16.10 20.20
CA ARG A 192 -10.34 -15.96 21.23
C ARG A 192 -9.18 -16.92 20.98
N LYS A 193 -9.47 -18.19 20.68
CA LYS A 193 -8.46 -19.21 20.40
C LYS A 193 -7.67 -18.92 19.13
N LYS A 194 -8.33 -18.43 18.08
CA LYS A 194 -7.68 -18.00 16.83
C LYS A 194 -6.73 -16.82 17.07
N LYS A 195 -7.14 -15.85 17.88
CA LYS A 195 -6.30 -14.70 18.26
C LYS A 195 -5.07 -15.13 19.08
N GLU A 196 -5.25 -16.03 20.05
CA GLU A 196 -4.14 -16.56 20.86
C GLU A 196 -3.13 -17.39 20.02
N GLU A 197 -3.62 -18.18 19.06
CA GLU A 197 -2.76 -18.96 18.16
C GLU A 197 -1.98 -18.06 17.19
N GLU A 198 -2.63 -17.02 16.66
CA GLU A 198 -1.99 -16.00 15.83
C GLU A 198 -0.93 -15.21 16.60
N GLU A 199 -1.22 -14.81 17.85
CA GLU A 199 -0.27 -14.13 18.72
C GLU A 199 0.96 -15.01 19.03
N LYS A 200 0.76 -16.31 19.35
CA LYS A 200 1.86 -17.27 19.53
C LYS A 200 2.66 -17.49 18.24
N ARG A 201 2.03 -17.45 17.08
CA ARG A 201 2.72 -17.53 15.79
C ARG A 201 3.59 -16.31 15.56
N MET A 202 3.06 -15.11 15.78
CA MET A 202 3.80 -13.85 15.67
C MET A 202 4.96 -13.78 16.67
N GLU A 203 4.78 -14.28 17.88
CA GLU A 203 5.86 -14.35 18.89
C GLU A 203 6.99 -15.28 18.44
N ARG A 204 6.66 -16.47 17.92
CA ARG A 204 7.67 -17.37 17.34
C ARG A 204 8.39 -16.76 16.14
N GLU A 205 7.71 -15.95 15.33
CA GLU A 205 8.33 -15.25 14.21
C GLU A 205 9.28 -14.14 14.68
N ARG A 206 8.88 -13.33 15.67
CA ARG A 206 9.76 -12.33 16.29
C ARG A 206 11.00 -12.96 16.91
N GLU A 207 10.84 -14.10 17.58
CA GLU A 207 11.95 -14.85 18.17
C GLU A 207 12.92 -15.39 17.11
N LYS A 208 12.38 -15.95 16.01
CA LYS A 208 13.17 -16.38 14.85
C LYS A 208 13.89 -15.22 14.19
N GLU A 209 13.25 -14.06 14.07
CA GLU A 209 13.83 -12.85 13.51
C GLU A 209 15.04 -12.38 14.32
N ARG A 210 14.91 -12.31 15.65
CA ARG A 210 16.02 -11.97 16.54
C ARG A 210 17.20 -12.93 16.37
N ILE A 211 16.93 -14.24 16.25
CA ILE A 211 17.97 -15.25 16.03
C ILE A 211 18.62 -15.07 14.65
N ARG A 212 17.81 -14.79 13.61
CA ARG A 212 18.28 -14.56 12.24
C ARG A 212 19.20 -13.35 12.18
N ILE A 213 18.75 -12.21 12.70
CA ILE A 213 19.53 -10.97 12.76
C ILE A 213 20.82 -11.20 13.56
N GLY A 214 20.75 -11.90 14.70
CA GLY A 214 21.94 -12.25 15.49
C GLY A 214 22.95 -13.10 14.71
N LYS A 215 22.47 -14.07 13.92
CA LYS A 215 23.31 -14.92 13.07
C LYS A 215 23.93 -14.12 11.91
N GLU A 216 23.14 -13.29 11.24
CA GLU A 216 23.62 -12.42 10.15
C GLU A 216 24.68 -11.44 10.66
N LEU A 217 24.52 -10.86 11.84
CA LEU A 217 25.51 -9.98 12.45
C LEU A 217 26.84 -10.71 12.71
N LEU A 218 26.77 -11.93 13.25
CA LEU A 218 27.95 -12.77 13.49
C LEU A 218 28.64 -13.19 12.19
N GLU A 219 27.86 -13.49 11.14
CA GLU A 219 28.37 -13.86 9.83
C GLU A 219 29.02 -12.67 9.11
N ALA A 220 28.38 -11.50 9.14
CA ALA A 220 28.95 -10.26 8.62
C ALA A 220 30.29 -9.93 9.29
N LYS A 221 30.36 -10.04 10.63
CA LYS A 221 31.62 -9.83 11.38
C LYS A 221 32.72 -10.79 10.95
N LYS A 222 32.42 -12.08 10.77
CA LYS A 222 33.40 -13.06 10.26
C LYS A 222 33.86 -12.73 8.85
N MET A 223 32.94 -12.29 7.99
CA MET A 223 33.26 -11.93 6.62
C MET A 223 34.18 -10.71 6.54
N GLU A 224 33.93 -9.71 7.38
CA GLU A 224 34.77 -8.53 7.53
C GLU A 224 36.19 -8.90 8.00
N GLU A 225 36.31 -9.68 9.07
CA GLU A 225 37.61 -10.15 9.59
C GLU A 225 38.40 -10.95 8.54
N LEU A 226 37.73 -11.83 7.78
CA LEU A 226 38.35 -12.56 6.68
C LEU A 226 38.85 -11.63 5.57
N ASN A 227 38.07 -10.59 5.24
CA ASN A 227 38.46 -9.62 4.23
C ASN A 227 39.64 -8.75 4.70
N GLU A 228 39.66 -8.33 5.97
CA GLU A 228 40.80 -7.65 6.56
C GLU A 228 42.06 -8.52 6.55
N ARG A 229 41.93 -9.78 6.98
CA ARG A 229 43.03 -10.73 6.96
C ARG A 229 43.57 -10.95 5.55
N LYS A 230 42.69 -11.05 4.55
CA LYS A 230 43.09 -11.12 3.14
C LYS A 230 43.86 -9.87 2.71
N ARG A 231 43.38 -8.68 3.07
CA ARG A 231 44.08 -7.41 2.76
C ARG A 231 45.48 -7.36 3.38
N ILE A 232 45.63 -7.79 4.64
CA ILE A 232 46.93 -7.83 5.32
C ILE A 232 47.87 -8.83 4.65
N ILE A 233 47.38 -10.02 4.29
CA ILE A 233 48.20 -11.03 3.61
C ILE A 233 48.68 -10.52 2.25
N GLU A 234 47.79 -9.90 1.47
CA GLU A 234 48.16 -9.37 0.16
C GLU A 234 49.13 -8.20 0.27
N LEU A 235 48.95 -7.31 1.25
CA LEU A 235 49.89 -6.23 1.51
C LEU A 235 51.30 -6.78 1.84
N ARG A 236 51.40 -7.78 2.70
CA ARG A 236 52.67 -8.45 3.02
C ARG A 236 53.29 -9.14 1.80
N ARG A 237 52.47 -9.68 0.90
CA ARG A 237 52.93 -10.30 -0.35
C ARG A 237 53.54 -9.25 -1.27
N LEU A 238 52.86 -8.12 -1.45
CA LEU A 238 53.32 -7.00 -2.27
C LEU A 238 54.62 -6.39 -1.72
N GLU A 239 54.71 -6.17 -0.40
CA GLU A 239 55.91 -5.66 0.27
C GLU A 239 57.10 -6.63 0.04
N LYS A 240 56.88 -7.93 0.19
CA LYS A 240 57.92 -8.95 -0.07
C LYS A 240 58.33 -9.00 -1.54
N GLU A 241 57.39 -8.82 -2.47
CA GLU A 241 57.69 -8.76 -3.91
C GLU A 241 58.44 -7.48 -4.29
N GLU A 242 58.11 -6.34 -3.66
CA GLU A 242 58.82 -5.09 -3.83
C GLU A 242 60.24 -5.17 -3.27
N GLU A 243 60.41 -5.74 -2.07
CA GLU A 243 61.73 -5.96 -1.47
C GLU A 243 62.60 -6.87 -2.35
N LYS A 244 62.02 -7.94 -2.91
CA LYS A 244 62.71 -8.81 -3.89
C LYS A 244 63.14 -8.03 -5.13
N ARG A 245 62.23 -7.22 -5.71
CA ARG A 245 62.54 -6.37 -6.87
C ARG A 245 63.65 -5.36 -6.56
N ALA A 246 63.64 -4.76 -5.37
CA ALA A 246 64.70 -3.84 -4.94
C ALA A 246 66.05 -4.55 -4.76
N ARG A 247 66.06 -5.73 -4.12
CA ARG A 247 67.26 -6.56 -3.97
C ARG A 247 67.83 -7.00 -5.33
N GLU A 248 66.96 -7.35 -6.28
CA GLU A 248 67.37 -7.73 -7.63
C GLU A 248 67.98 -6.55 -8.40
N LYS A 249 67.39 -5.34 -8.30
CA LYS A 249 67.97 -4.12 -8.86
C LYS A 249 69.36 -3.81 -8.31
N ILE A 250 69.57 -3.99 -7.00
CA ILE A 250 70.90 -3.80 -6.38
C ILE A 250 71.87 -4.85 -6.91
N ARG A 251 71.45 -6.11 -7.02
CA ARG A 251 72.28 -7.19 -7.57
C ARG A 251 72.73 -6.89 -9.01
N GLN A 252 71.81 -6.45 -9.87
CA GLN A 252 72.12 -6.08 -11.25
C GLN A 252 73.15 -4.95 -11.31
N LYS A 253 72.94 -3.88 -10.52
CA LYS A 253 73.91 -2.77 -10.44
C LYS A 253 75.30 -3.23 -9.99
N LEU A 254 75.38 -4.11 -8.98
CA LEU A 254 76.67 -4.66 -8.53
C LEU A 254 77.35 -5.50 -9.61
N GLU A 255 76.59 -6.20 -10.43
CA GLU A 255 77.12 -6.99 -11.56
C GLU A 255 77.61 -6.09 -12.69
N GLU A 256 76.86 -5.04 -13.03
CA GLU A 256 77.28 -4.00 -13.98
C GLU A 256 78.55 -3.27 -13.50
N ASP A 257 78.61 -2.90 -12.21
CA ASP A 257 79.79 -2.29 -11.58
C ASP A 257 80.99 -3.27 -11.61
N LYS A 258 80.74 -4.56 -11.38
CA LYS A 258 81.79 -5.60 -11.47
C LYS A 258 82.31 -5.76 -12.90
N VAL A 259 81.43 -5.76 -13.91
CA VAL A 259 81.80 -5.84 -15.33
C VAL A 259 82.55 -4.58 -15.77
N SER A 260 82.05 -3.39 -15.41
CA SER A 260 82.70 -2.13 -15.74
C SER A 260 84.08 -2.01 -15.08
N TYR A 261 84.22 -2.36 -13.79
CA TYR A 261 85.51 -2.41 -13.11
C TYR A 261 86.49 -3.42 -13.75
N SER A 262 86.00 -4.61 -14.13
CA SER A 262 86.82 -5.61 -14.85
C SER A 262 87.26 -5.09 -16.23
N SER A 263 86.41 -4.35 -16.94
CA SER A 263 86.75 -3.78 -18.25
C SER A 263 87.79 -2.66 -18.16
N ILE A 264 87.69 -1.81 -17.12
CA ILE A 264 88.65 -0.72 -16.86
C ILE A 264 90.02 -1.29 -16.46
N SER A 265 90.05 -2.30 -15.60
CA SER A 265 91.31 -2.94 -15.18
C SER A 265 92.03 -3.65 -16.33
N ILE A 266 91.31 -4.34 -17.23
CA ILE A 266 91.88 -4.93 -18.45
C ILE A 266 92.41 -3.84 -19.39
N SER A 267 91.68 -2.75 -19.57
CA SER A 267 92.10 -1.63 -20.43
C SER A 267 93.31 -0.87 -19.87
N GLY A 268 93.40 -0.71 -18.55
CA GLY A 268 94.55 -0.08 -17.88
C GLY A 268 95.83 -0.91 -17.93
N ILE A 269 95.72 -2.25 -17.92
CA ILE A 269 96.86 -3.15 -18.13
C ILE A 269 97.42 -3.01 -19.56
N PHE A 270 96.55 -2.82 -20.56
CA PHE A 270 96.96 -2.64 -21.96
C PHE A 270 97.60 -1.28 -22.27
N ILE A 271 97.41 -0.26 -21.43
CA ILE A 271 97.98 1.08 -21.63
C ILE A 271 99.39 1.22 -20.98
N CYS A 272 99.76 0.30 -20.07
CA CYS A 272 101.05 0.34 -19.36
C CYS A 272 102.14 -0.63 -19.89
N CYS A 273 101.92 -1.32 -21.02
CA CYS A 273 102.93 -2.10 -21.75
C CYS A 273 103.29 -1.40 -23.06
#